data_AF-A0AAU4LVI6-F1
#
_entry.id   AF-A0AAU4LVI6-F1
#
_cell.length_a   1.000
_cell.length_b   1.000
_cell.length_c   1.000
_cell.angle_alpha   90.00
_cell.angle_beta   90.00
_cell.angle_gamma   90.00
#
_symmetry.space_group_name_H-M   'P 1'
#
loop_
_entity.id
_entity.type
_entity.pdbx_description
1 polymer ?
#
loop_
_entity_poly.entity_id
_entity_poly.type
_entity_poly.pdbx_seq_one_letter_code
_entity_poly.pdbx_strand_id
1 'polypeptide(L)'
;MTIKRISPGSAYRYYLRQVVVGDGQRKGRNKSLSDTQDEVGVPAGEWIGRALPALGVAGAVTEAQMRSLFGEGLHPEADRIAAELSAVGAGPAEVLRAVKLGYSLRSKTGKGGSVVAWDCVFRPPASVTLLWAFGTGAVPGIIDRAHVVALTKTVEWLEGHALIVRSGAGSKVRKPARPGVVAARFRHFDSRDQKPLLHDHVVISVKVQREDGKWAHLHGRVLLENAVAAGALYNQLVLEEVCAALGLATRPRIATPGKRPVMEIAGVPDELIDWTSTRNEATMRRLGKLVDAHRARTGREPGPRLRSRLMARAAQEERPPKKEIVPLPVLRARWRTEALALFGADVIDWLLELARRAASMIRARIRAVLDVSCAARDVAKTVYVHHGVFRYRHLLAEARRHVAQTSLGERTEPDMAERIAHQAVHTYCRDINQHGGDGKAPRVTDYVTYTGTWDPTPPGSAAVQVSRLTKEQRVRIAGLERQAELRQADLHRARIGDMVLQPAPPSARPRHSEPESPTRSLRPS
;
A
#
# COMPACT_ATOMS: atom_id res chain seq x y z
N MET A 1 -0.36 -1.22 0.30
CA MET A 1 -0.04 -2.41 -0.52
C MET A 1 -0.95 -3.59 -0.18
N THR A 2 -1.40 -4.37 -1.17
CA THR A 2 -2.09 -5.67 -0.96
C THR A 2 -1.42 -6.78 -1.75
N ILE A 3 -1.44 -8.03 -1.26
CA ILE A 3 -0.84 -9.18 -1.96
C ILE A 3 -1.94 -10.19 -2.32
N LYS A 4 -1.98 -10.60 -3.59
CA LYS A 4 -2.87 -11.65 -4.09
C LYS A 4 -2.07 -12.81 -4.69
N ARG A 5 -2.56 -14.02 -4.46
CA ARG A 5 -2.02 -15.24 -5.04
C ARG A 5 -2.53 -15.40 -6.47
N ILE A 6 -1.63 -15.64 -7.42
CA ILE A 6 -1.98 -16.01 -8.79
C ILE A 6 -1.79 -17.53 -8.94
N SER A 7 -2.85 -18.21 -9.35
CA SER A 7 -2.85 -19.65 -9.62
C SER A 7 -2.70 -19.95 -11.11
N PRO A 8 -2.24 -21.15 -11.50
CA PRO A 8 -2.15 -21.56 -12.90
C PRO A 8 -3.50 -21.44 -13.61
N GLY A 9 -3.48 -21.26 -14.94
CA GLY A 9 -4.68 -21.32 -15.79
C GLY A 9 -5.42 -19.99 -15.92
N SER A 10 -6.68 -19.92 -15.46
CA SER A 10 -7.57 -18.77 -15.72
C SER A 10 -7.10 -17.46 -15.07
N ALA A 11 -6.41 -17.53 -13.93
CA ALA A 11 -5.91 -16.35 -13.23
C ALA A 11 -4.70 -15.72 -13.96
N TYR A 12 -3.77 -16.50 -14.52
CA TYR A 12 -2.73 -15.96 -15.40
C TYR A 12 -3.33 -15.29 -16.65
N ARG A 13 -4.28 -15.96 -17.31
CA ARG A 13 -5.01 -15.42 -18.47
C ARG A 13 -5.86 -14.18 -18.15
N TYR A 14 -6.13 -13.89 -16.87
CA TYR A 14 -6.76 -12.65 -16.44
C TYR A 14 -5.76 -11.49 -16.51
N TYR A 15 -4.51 -11.69 -16.09
CA TYR A 15 -3.48 -10.64 -16.13
C TYR A 15 -3.22 -10.20 -17.57
N LEU A 16 -3.00 -11.16 -18.48
CA LEU A 16 -2.82 -10.88 -19.91
C LEU A 16 -4.00 -10.16 -20.60
N ARG A 17 -5.22 -10.28 -20.06
CA ARG A 17 -6.42 -9.72 -20.72
C ARG A 17 -6.90 -8.43 -20.09
N GLN A 18 -6.53 -8.16 -18.84
CA GLN A 18 -7.11 -7.07 -18.06
C GLN A 18 -6.01 -6.22 -17.41
N VAL A 19 -5.10 -6.82 -16.65
CA VAL A 19 -4.09 -6.06 -15.89
C VAL A 19 -3.05 -5.42 -16.80
N VAL A 20 -2.67 -6.08 -17.90
CA VAL A 20 -1.71 -5.47 -18.83
C VAL A 20 -2.29 -4.27 -19.61
N VAL A 21 -3.60 -3.99 -19.50
CA VAL A 21 -4.33 -2.94 -20.23
C VAL A 21 -5.24 -2.10 -19.31
N GLY A 22 -4.85 -1.84 -18.05
CA GLY A 22 -5.59 -0.90 -17.19
C GLY A 22 -6.91 -1.44 -16.60
N ASP A 23 -6.99 -2.73 -16.31
CA ASP A 23 -8.18 -3.45 -15.82
C ASP A 23 -9.39 -3.45 -16.79
N GLY A 24 -9.12 -3.18 -18.06
CA GLY A 24 -10.06 -3.17 -19.17
C GLY A 24 -10.46 -4.54 -19.75
N GLN A 25 -11.16 -4.51 -20.89
CA GLN A 25 -11.25 -5.67 -21.79
C GLN A 25 -10.59 -5.32 -23.12
N ARG A 26 -9.51 -6.02 -23.46
CA ARG A 26 -8.92 -5.99 -24.81
C ARG A 26 -9.96 -6.48 -25.83
N LYS A 27 -10.37 -5.61 -26.77
CA LYS A 27 -11.25 -5.95 -27.89
C LYS A 27 -10.37 -6.47 -29.05
N GLY A 28 -10.64 -7.69 -29.54
CA GLY A 28 -9.93 -8.29 -30.70
C GLY A 28 -8.74 -9.20 -30.35
N ARG A 29 -8.58 -10.29 -31.11
CA ARG A 29 -7.50 -11.30 -30.96
C ARG A 29 -6.19 -10.92 -31.65
N ASN A 30 -6.20 -9.95 -32.56
CA ASN A 30 -5.09 -9.67 -33.49
C ASN A 30 -4.34 -8.35 -33.24
N LYS A 31 -4.75 -7.53 -32.27
CA LYS A 31 -4.07 -6.26 -31.95
C LYS A 31 -2.91 -6.51 -30.99
N SER A 32 -1.73 -5.92 -31.17
CA SER A 32 -0.59 -6.14 -30.27
C SER A 32 -0.85 -5.58 -28.86
N LEU A 33 -0.07 -6.03 -27.87
CA LEU A 33 -0.19 -5.53 -26.50
C LEU A 33 0.17 -4.03 -26.43
N SER A 34 1.25 -3.62 -27.09
CA SER A 34 1.70 -2.23 -27.14
C SER A 34 0.63 -1.33 -27.75
N ASP A 35 0.07 -1.69 -28.90
CA ASP A 35 -0.95 -0.86 -29.56
C ASP A 35 -2.21 -0.72 -28.69
N THR A 36 -2.51 -1.76 -27.90
CA THR A 36 -3.64 -1.70 -26.95
C THR A 36 -3.30 -0.80 -25.76
N GLN A 37 -2.07 -0.86 -25.24
CA GLN A 37 -1.62 -0.01 -24.14
C GLN A 37 -1.59 1.48 -24.55
N ASP A 38 -1.10 1.77 -25.75
CA ASP A 38 -1.04 3.11 -26.33
C ASP A 38 -2.44 3.70 -26.55
N GLU A 39 -3.36 2.94 -27.16
CA GLU A 39 -4.76 3.37 -27.35
C GLU A 39 -5.45 3.67 -26.02
N VAL A 40 -5.17 2.85 -25.01
CA VAL A 40 -5.72 2.99 -23.66
C VAL A 40 -5.03 4.13 -22.88
N GLY A 41 -3.86 4.56 -23.32
CA GLY A 41 -3.04 5.54 -22.62
C GLY A 41 -2.47 5.01 -21.29
N VAL A 42 -2.28 3.68 -21.15
CA VAL A 42 -1.50 3.10 -20.05
C VAL A 42 -0.08 2.86 -20.52
N PRO A 43 0.95 3.14 -19.69
CA PRO A 43 2.32 2.88 -20.08
C PRO A 43 2.53 1.38 -20.25
N ALA A 44 3.52 1.03 -21.09
CA ALA A 44 3.98 -0.35 -21.22
C ALA A 44 4.36 -0.92 -19.84
N GLY A 45 4.14 -2.22 -19.68
CA GLY A 45 4.61 -2.91 -18.48
C GLY A 45 6.13 -2.92 -18.45
N GLU A 46 6.73 -2.86 -17.27
CA GLU A 46 8.19 -2.82 -17.11
C GLU A 46 8.71 -3.98 -16.26
N TRP A 47 9.83 -4.57 -16.67
CA TRP A 47 10.57 -5.51 -15.84
C TRP A 47 11.25 -4.78 -14.68
N ILE A 48 11.06 -5.29 -13.45
CA ILE A 48 11.75 -4.82 -12.24
C ILE A 48 12.30 -5.99 -11.40
N GLY A 49 13.27 -5.69 -10.55
CA GLY A 49 13.86 -6.63 -9.58
C GLY A 49 15.34 -6.92 -9.83
N ARG A 50 16.04 -7.37 -8.78
CA ARG A 50 17.50 -7.60 -8.83
C ARG A 50 17.91 -8.88 -9.55
N ALA A 51 16.97 -9.79 -9.84
CA ALA A 51 17.26 -11.03 -10.55
C ALA A 51 17.09 -10.95 -12.07
N LEU A 52 16.73 -9.78 -12.61
CA LEU A 52 16.61 -9.58 -14.07
C LEU A 52 17.92 -9.87 -14.84
N PRO A 53 19.12 -9.46 -14.37
CA PRO A 53 20.36 -9.78 -15.07
C PRO A 53 20.61 -11.28 -15.21
N ALA A 54 20.17 -12.10 -14.24
CA ALA A 54 20.31 -13.56 -14.29
C ALA A 54 19.44 -14.21 -15.38
N LEU A 55 18.49 -13.47 -15.96
CA LEU A 55 17.62 -13.90 -17.04
C LEU A 55 17.86 -13.09 -18.34
N GLY A 56 18.79 -12.14 -18.35
CA GLY A 56 19.05 -11.29 -19.52
C GLY A 56 17.82 -10.52 -20.02
N VAL A 57 16.91 -10.11 -19.12
CA VAL A 57 15.70 -9.33 -19.48
C VAL A 57 15.74 -7.93 -18.89
N ALA A 58 15.21 -6.96 -19.61
CA ALA A 58 15.07 -5.57 -19.18
C ALA A 58 13.97 -4.87 -19.98
N GLY A 59 13.59 -3.65 -19.56
CA GLY A 59 12.69 -2.79 -20.32
C GLY A 59 11.25 -3.30 -20.34
N ALA A 60 10.59 -3.12 -21.50
CA ALA A 60 9.17 -3.40 -21.66
C ALA A 60 8.85 -4.90 -21.59
N VAL A 61 7.76 -5.23 -20.92
CA VAL A 61 7.26 -6.60 -20.75
C VAL A 61 6.44 -7.01 -21.96
N THR A 62 6.79 -8.13 -22.59
CA THR A 62 6.03 -8.67 -23.73
C THR A 62 5.02 -9.75 -23.31
N GLU A 63 4.01 -9.98 -24.15
CA GLU A 63 3.01 -11.04 -23.92
C GLU A 63 3.64 -12.45 -23.95
N ALA A 64 4.64 -12.66 -24.81
CA ALA A 64 5.40 -13.91 -24.87
C ALA A 64 6.17 -14.15 -23.57
N GLN A 65 6.89 -13.15 -23.07
CA GLN A 65 7.63 -13.26 -21.81
C GLN A 65 6.71 -13.52 -20.62
N MET A 66 5.54 -12.87 -20.58
CA MET A 66 4.53 -13.13 -19.56
C MET A 66 4.04 -14.59 -19.60
N ARG A 67 3.84 -15.16 -20.80
CA ARG A 67 3.42 -16.55 -21.01
C ARG A 67 4.47 -17.51 -20.52
N SER A 68 5.71 -17.34 -20.94
CA SER A 68 6.79 -18.23 -20.57
C SER A 68 7.02 -18.20 -19.05
N LEU A 69 7.13 -17.03 -18.42
CA LEU A 69 7.44 -16.94 -16.99
C LEU A 69 6.24 -17.23 -16.08
N PHE A 70 5.11 -16.57 -16.28
CA PHE A 70 3.97 -16.62 -15.36
C PHE A 70 2.91 -17.66 -15.75
N GLY A 71 2.87 -18.06 -17.01
CA GLY A 71 2.03 -19.16 -17.49
C GLY A 71 2.67 -20.53 -17.29
N GLU A 72 3.92 -20.67 -17.74
CA GLU A 72 4.61 -21.96 -17.87
C GLU A 72 5.73 -22.16 -16.85
N GLY A 73 6.24 -21.07 -16.25
CA GLY A 73 7.32 -21.12 -15.27
C GLY A 73 8.69 -21.36 -15.90
N LEU A 74 8.85 -20.97 -17.16
CA LEU A 74 10.06 -21.03 -17.96
C LEU A 74 10.77 -19.67 -17.95
N HIS A 75 11.94 -19.64 -18.59
CA HIS A 75 12.69 -18.43 -18.87
C HIS A 75 11.81 -17.45 -19.68
N PRO A 76 11.82 -16.13 -19.40
CA PRO A 76 11.01 -15.17 -20.17
C PRO A 76 11.30 -15.21 -21.68
N GLU A 77 12.57 -15.40 -22.04
CA GLU A 77 13.03 -15.56 -23.44
C GLU A 77 12.95 -17.02 -23.96
N ALA A 78 12.07 -17.85 -23.42
CA ALA A 78 12.02 -19.27 -23.77
C ALA A 78 11.84 -19.53 -25.28
N ASP A 79 10.97 -18.75 -25.94
CA ASP A 79 10.70 -18.92 -27.37
C ASP A 79 11.94 -18.61 -28.22
N ARG A 80 12.68 -17.56 -27.87
CA ARG A 80 13.94 -17.17 -28.54
C ARG A 80 15.03 -18.22 -28.34
N ILE A 81 15.26 -18.63 -27.10
CA ILE A 81 16.26 -19.66 -26.75
C ILE A 81 15.93 -20.98 -27.45
N ALA A 82 14.66 -21.37 -27.50
CA ALA A 82 14.22 -22.57 -28.17
C ALA A 82 14.48 -22.53 -29.69
N ALA A 83 14.20 -21.40 -30.33
CA ALA A 83 14.47 -21.21 -31.75
C ALA A 83 15.98 -21.26 -32.05
N GLU A 84 16.80 -20.55 -31.26
CA GLU A 84 18.27 -20.52 -31.41
C GLU A 84 18.88 -21.93 -31.26
N LEU A 85 18.46 -22.68 -30.24
CA LEU A 85 18.96 -24.04 -30.00
C LEU A 85 18.46 -25.04 -31.05
N SER A 86 17.21 -24.92 -31.50
CA SER A 86 16.67 -25.80 -32.54
C SER A 86 17.39 -25.57 -33.88
N ALA A 87 17.77 -24.33 -34.19
CA ALA A 87 18.50 -23.99 -35.41
C ALA A 87 19.89 -24.64 -35.48
N VAL A 88 20.51 -24.95 -34.33
CA VAL A 88 21.79 -25.67 -34.24
C VAL A 88 21.61 -27.19 -34.00
N GLY A 89 20.40 -27.71 -34.18
CA GLY A 89 20.11 -29.15 -34.10
C GLY A 89 19.89 -29.70 -32.68
N ALA A 90 19.72 -28.85 -31.67
CA ALA A 90 19.46 -29.31 -30.31
C ALA A 90 18.12 -30.05 -30.22
N GLY A 91 18.12 -31.20 -29.53
CA GLY A 91 16.90 -31.99 -29.32
C GLY A 91 15.92 -31.33 -28.33
N PRO A 92 14.64 -31.72 -28.31
CA PRO A 92 13.62 -31.13 -27.42
C PRO A 92 13.96 -31.17 -25.92
N ALA A 93 14.66 -32.21 -25.47
CA ALA A 93 15.08 -32.35 -24.08
C ALA A 93 16.18 -31.33 -23.70
N GLU A 94 17.05 -30.99 -24.63
CA GLU A 94 18.10 -29.99 -24.44
C GLU A 94 17.52 -28.58 -24.39
N VAL A 95 16.64 -28.26 -25.33
CA VAL A 95 15.88 -27.00 -25.34
C VAL A 95 15.14 -26.82 -24.02
N LEU A 96 14.41 -27.84 -23.57
CA LEU A 96 13.67 -27.77 -22.31
C LEU A 96 14.60 -27.55 -21.11
N ARG A 97 15.80 -28.16 -21.09
CA ARG A 97 16.78 -27.93 -20.02
C ARG A 97 17.26 -26.48 -20.00
N ALA A 98 17.47 -25.87 -21.16
CA ALA A 98 17.94 -24.48 -21.28
C ALA A 98 16.90 -23.46 -20.80
N VAL A 99 15.61 -23.67 -21.09
CA VAL A 99 14.56 -22.71 -20.74
C VAL A 99 13.93 -22.92 -19.36
N LYS A 100 14.25 -24.01 -18.67
CA LYS A 100 13.56 -24.41 -17.42
C LYS A 100 14.14 -23.73 -16.18
N LEU A 101 13.28 -23.02 -15.45
CA LEU A 101 13.62 -22.39 -14.16
C LEU A 101 13.30 -23.32 -12.97
N GLY A 102 14.10 -24.36 -12.78
CA GLY A 102 13.94 -25.30 -11.67
C GLY A 102 12.70 -26.19 -11.84
N TYR A 103 11.99 -26.51 -10.76
CA TYR A 103 10.81 -27.37 -10.87
C TYR A 103 9.69 -26.74 -11.71
N SER A 104 9.03 -27.55 -12.54
CA SER A 104 7.86 -27.11 -13.30
C SER A 104 6.73 -26.66 -12.38
N LEU A 105 5.92 -25.69 -12.83
CA LEU A 105 4.71 -25.31 -12.12
C LEU A 105 3.76 -26.50 -12.13
N ARG A 106 3.50 -27.10 -10.96
CA ARG A 106 2.57 -28.24 -10.89
C ARG A 106 1.15 -27.73 -11.11
N SER A 107 0.35 -28.31 -11.99
CA SER A 107 -1.10 -28.13 -11.98
C SER A 107 -1.68 -29.05 -10.90
N LYS A 108 -1.85 -28.55 -9.67
CA LYS A 108 -2.72 -29.22 -8.69
C LYS A 108 -4.00 -28.42 -8.58
N THR A 109 -5.11 -28.97 -9.05
CA THR A 109 -6.47 -28.49 -8.79
C THR A 109 -6.86 -28.87 -7.35
N GLY A 110 -7.47 -27.96 -6.58
CA GLY A 110 -7.91 -28.21 -5.19
C GLY A 110 -7.46 -27.17 -4.14
N LYS A 111 -7.87 -27.37 -2.87
CA LYS A 111 -7.48 -26.52 -1.73
C LYS A 111 -5.95 -26.57 -1.53
N GLY A 112 -5.28 -25.42 -1.64
CA GLY A 112 -3.82 -25.35 -1.62
C GLY A 112 -3.17 -25.43 -3.01
N GLY A 113 -3.95 -25.28 -4.09
CA GLY A 113 -3.47 -25.30 -5.47
C GLY A 113 -2.27 -24.39 -5.73
N SER A 114 -1.50 -24.76 -6.76
CA SER A 114 -0.21 -24.16 -7.05
C SER A 114 -0.27 -22.65 -7.27
N VAL A 115 0.88 -22.02 -7.07
CA VAL A 115 1.08 -20.58 -7.24
C VAL A 115 2.06 -20.37 -8.37
N VAL A 116 1.75 -19.46 -9.26
CA VAL A 116 2.63 -19.08 -10.38
C VAL A 116 3.23 -17.69 -10.19
N ALA A 117 2.54 -16.84 -9.45
CA ALA A 117 3.01 -15.52 -9.07
C ALA A 117 2.25 -14.94 -7.87
N TRP A 118 2.79 -13.83 -7.35
CA TRP A 118 2.16 -12.99 -6.35
C TRP A 118 1.97 -11.59 -6.94
N ASP A 119 0.74 -11.10 -6.94
CA ASP A 119 0.44 -9.72 -7.32
C ASP A 119 0.48 -8.82 -6.09
N CYS A 120 1.49 -7.97 -6.04
CA CYS A 120 1.67 -6.92 -5.06
C CYS A 120 1.12 -5.61 -5.65
N VAL A 121 -0.04 -5.18 -5.16
CA VAL A 121 -0.67 -3.93 -5.61
C VAL A 121 -0.25 -2.77 -4.71
N PHE A 122 0.47 -1.82 -5.28
CA PHE A 122 0.93 -0.60 -4.61
C PHE A 122 -0.01 0.55 -4.93
N ARG A 123 -0.48 1.25 -3.89
CA ARG A 123 -1.46 2.34 -4.02
C ARG A 123 -1.10 3.42 -3.01
N PRO A 124 -0.77 4.65 -3.43
CA PRO A 124 -0.50 5.73 -2.51
C PRO A 124 -1.79 6.09 -1.75
N PRO A 125 -1.69 6.84 -0.64
CA PRO A 125 -2.86 7.39 0.05
C PRO A 125 -3.80 8.15 -0.90
N ALA A 126 -5.08 8.22 -0.55
CA ALA A 126 -6.10 8.77 -1.45
C ALA A 126 -5.82 10.25 -1.76
N SER A 127 -5.38 11.01 -0.75
CA SER A 127 -4.97 12.42 -0.91
C SER A 127 -3.83 12.62 -1.91
N VAL A 128 -2.83 11.73 -1.93
CA VAL A 128 -1.74 11.75 -2.91
C VAL A 128 -2.28 11.46 -4.32
N THR A 129 -3.19 10.50 -4.43
CA THR A 129 -3.85 10.19 -5.71
C THR A 129 -4.68 11.37 -6.22
N LEU A 130 -5.36 12.10 -5.33
CA LEU A 130 -6.15 13.28 -5.69
C LEU A 130 -5.27 14.43 -6.20
N LEU A 131 -4.13 14.68 -5.53
CA LEU A 131 -3.14 15.65 -6.02
C LEU A 131 -2.56 15.24 -7.37
N TRP A 132 -2.35 13.94 -7.61
CA TRP A 132 -1.93 13.45 -8.93
C TRP A 132 -3.01 13.64 -10.00
N ALA A 133 -4.28 13.39 -9.67
CA ALA A 133 -5.40 13.48 -10.60
C ALA A 133 -5.71 14.93 -11.00
N PHE A 134 -5.73 15.84 -10.03
CA PHE A 134 -6.13 17.24 -10.23
C PHE A 134 -4.95 18.21 -10.38
N GLY A 135 -3.74 17.80 -10.00
CA GLY A 135 -2.54 18.63 -10.12
C GLY A 135 -2.19 18.97 -11.56
N THR A 136 -1.77 20.21 -11.79
CA THR A 136 -1.35 20.72 -13.09
C THR A 136 0.18 20.80 -13.19
N GLY A 137 0.70 21.10 -14.39
CA GLY A 137 2.13 21.25 -14.64
C GLY A 137 2.93 20.00 -14.24
N ALA A 138 3.97 20.19 -13.42
CA ALA A 138 4.89 19.13 -13.03
C ALA A 138 4.34 18.18 -11.93
N VAL A 139 3.21 18.50 -11.28
CA VAL A 139 2.72 17.79 -10.09
C VAL A 139 2.47 16.30 -10.34
N PRO A 140 1.73 15.88 -11.40
CA PRO A 140 1.50 14.45 -11.65
C PRO A 140 2.82 13.70 -11.87
N GLY A 141 3.75 14.28 -12.64
CA GLY A 141 5.07 13.68 -12.90
C GLY A 141 5.95 13.56 -11.65
N ILE A 142 5.86 14.51 -10.72
CA ILE A 142 6.53 14.44 -9.42
C ILE A 142 5.97 13.26 -8.60
N ILE A 143 4.64 13.14 -8.53
CA ILE A 143 3.99 12.06 -7.76
C ILE A 143 4.24 10.70 -8.42
N ASP A 144 4.23 10.62 -9.75
CA ASP A 144 4.57 9.40 -10.49
C ASP A 144 5.99 8.92 -10.15
N ARG A 145 6.98 9.82 -10.08
CA ARG A 145 8.35 9.48 -9.67
C ARG A 145 8.42 9.04 -8.21
N ALA A 146 7.79 9.78 -7.30
CA ALA A 146 7.76 9.46 -5.88
C ALA A 146 7.15 8.07 -5.62
N HIS A 147 6.06 7.75 -6.34
CA HIS A 147 5.40 6.44 -6.31
C HIS A 147 6.34 5.31 -6.76
N VAL A 148 7.05 5.49 -7.88
CA VAL A 148 8.03 4.50 -8.37
C VAL A 148 9.18 4.32 -7.38
N VAL A 149 9.75 5.40 -6.85
CA VAL A 149 10.84 5.33 -5.86
C VAL A 149 10.40 4.54 -4.62
N ALA A 150 9.24 4.86 -4.05
CA ALA A 150 8.71 4.17 -2.87
C ALA A 150 8.41 2.69 -3.16
N LEU A 151 7.84 2.38 -4.32
CA LEU A 151 7.57 1.02 -4.77
C LEU A 151 8.87 0.22 -4.92
N THR A 152 9.86 0.75 -5.64
CA THR A 152 11.16 0.09 -5.88
C THR A 152 11.86 -0.19 -4.57
N LYS A 153 12.02 0.80 -3.68
CA LYS A 153 12.61 0.63 -2.35
C LYS A 153 11.88 -0.44 -1.52
N THR A 154 10.55 -0.52 -1.65
CA THR A 154 9.77 -1.55 -0.96
C THR A 154 9.99 -2.95 -1.54
N VAL A 155 10.11 -3.08 -2.86
CA VAL A 155 10.47 -4.35 -3.51
C VAL A 155 11.86 -4.80 -3.10
N GLU A 156 12.83 -3.89 -3.07
CA GLU A 156 14.19 -4.17 -2.59
C GLU A 156 14.22 -4.61 -1.12
N TRP A 157 13.40 -3.99 -0.28
CA TRP A 157 13.23 -4.43 1.10
C TRP A 157 12.65 -5.86 1.16
N LEU A 158 11.65 -6.17 0.33
CA LEU A 158 11.12 -7.54 0.22
C LEU A 158 12.19 -8.54 -0.26
N GLU A 159 13.05 -8.14 -1.20
CA GLU A 159 14.19 -8.95 -1.67
C GLU A 159 15.15 -9.32 -0.53
N GLY A 160 15.42 -8.37 0.37
CA GLY A 160 16.29 -8.59 1.53
C GLY A 160 15.66 -9.38 2.68
N HIS A 161 14.33 -9.33 2.85
CA HIS A 161 13.67 -9.79 4.09
C HIS A 161 12.63 -10.90 3.90
N ALA A 162 12.05 -11.02 2.71
CA ALA A 162 10.85 -11.84 2.50
C ALA A 162 11.04 -12.96 1.46
N LEU A 163 12.16 -12.98 0.74
CA LEU A 163 12.45 -14.02 -0.24
C LEU A 163 13.16 -15.20 0.39
N ILE A 164 12.37 -16.21 0.74
CA ILE A 164 12.87 -17.45 1.33
C ILE A 164 12.58 -18.61 0.39
N VAL A 165 13.57 -19.46 0.16
CA VAL A 165 13.40 -20.77 -0.49
C VAL A 165 13.40 -21.87 0.56
N ARG A 166 12.74 -23.00 0.27
CA ARG A 166 12.81 -24.21 1.10
C ARG A 166 13.55 -25.32 0.38
N SER A 167 14.39 -26.05 1.09
CA SER A 167 15.15 -27.19 0.57
C SER A 167 15.31 -28.32 1.60
N GLY A 168 15.94 -29.41 1.17
CA GLY A 168 16.20 -30.59 2.00
C GLY A 168 14.97 -31.46 2.27
N ALA A 169 15.20 -32.61 2.92
CA ALA A 169 14.13 -33.55 3.29
C ALA A 169 13.06 -32.83 4.13
N GLY A 170 11.80 -32.94 3.69
CA GLY A 170 10.67 -32.28 4.35
C GLY A 170 10.61 -30.75 4.23
N SER A 171 11.42 -30.12 3.35
CA SER A 171 11.41 -28.65 3.15
C SER A 171 11.72 -27.85 4.43
N LYS A 172 12.55 -28.40 5.32
CA LYS A 172 12.88 -27.82 6.63
C LYS A 172 13.95 -26.74 6.55
N VAL A 173 14.88 -26.84 5.60
CA VAL A 173 15.92 -25.83 5.39
C VAL A 173 15.31 -24.61 4.74
N ARG A 174 15.56 -23.42 5.30
CA ARG A 174 15.12 -22.13 4.78
C ARG A 174 16.33 -21.25 4.54
N LYS A 175 16.49 -20.77 3.32
CA LYS A 175 17.58 -19.85 2.95
C LYS A 175 17.03 -18.64 2.20
N PRO A 176 17.69 -17.48 2.29
CA PRO A 176 17.40 -16.36 1.40
C PRO A 176 17.49 -16.76 -0.07
N ALA A 177 16.63 -16.19 -0.91
CA ALA A 177 16.78 -16.23 -2.36
C ALA A 177 17.60 -15.01 -2.80
N ARG A 178 18.58 -15.22 -3.68
CA ARG A 178 19.49 -14.19 -4.17
C ARG A 178 19.63 -14.34 -5.70
N PRO A 179 19.79 -13.25 -6.46
CA PRO A 179 19.98 -11.87 -5.99
C PRO A 179 18.67 -11.13 -5.60
N GLY A 180 17.51 -11.60 -6.04
CA GLY A 180 16.23 -10.94 -5.74
C GLY A 180 15.03 -11.54 -6.48
N VAL A 181 14.03 -10.70 -6.75
CA VAL A 181 12.84 -11.07 -7.52
C VAL A 181 13.03 -10.86 -9.01
N VAL A 182 12.20 -11.56 -9.78
CA VAL A 182 11.85 -11.23 -11.17
C VAL A 182 10.38 -10.82 -11.14
N ALA A 183 10.09 -9.58 -11.49
CA ALA A 183 8.73 -9.06 -11.44
C ALA A 183 8.38 -8.16 -12.62
N ALA A 184 7.09 -8.15 -12.99
CA ALA A 184 6.54 -7.27 -14.01
C ALA A 184 5.63 -6.22 -13.35
N ARG A 185 5.85 -4.94 -13.66
CA ARG A 185 5.10 -3.80 -13.13
C ARG A 185 4.13 -3.26 -14.19
N PHE A 186 2.87 -3.06 -13.82
CA PHE A 186 1.83 -2.49 -14.68
C PHE A 186 1.11 -1.35 -13.96
N ARG A 187 1.07 -0.16 -14.56
CA ARG A 187 0.43 1.03 -13.98
C ARG A 187 -1.01 1.19 -14.44
N HIS A 188 -1.88 1.48 -13.47
CA HIS A 188 -3.29 1.80 -13.64
C HIS A 188 -3.61 3.15 -12.97
N PHE A 189 -4.70 3.78 -13.40
CA PHE A 189 -5.03 5.16 -13.02
C PHE A 189 -6.39 5.34 -12.34
N ASP A 190 -7.27 4.36 -12.47
CA ASP A 190 -8.66 4.51 -12.06
C ASP A 190 -9.22 3.24 -11.42
N SER A 191 -10.23 3.44 -10.57
CA SER A 191 -10.93 2.39 -9.89
C SER A 191 -11.87 1.64 -10.85
N ARG A 192 -12.65 0.69 -10.32
CA ARG A 192 -13.66 0.01 -11.13
C ARG A 192 -14.82 0.92 -11.51
N ASP A 193 -15.10 1.91 -10.64
CA ASP A 193 -16.13 2.93 -10.82
C ASP A 193 -15.57 4.14 -11.59
N GLN A 194 -14.38 3.99 -12.20
CA GLN A 194 -13.65 5.05 -12.90
C GLN A 194 -13.46 6.31 -12.04
N LYS A 195 -13.21 6.15 -10.73
CA LYS A 195 -12.71 7.22 -9.85
C LYS A 195 -11.18 7.24 -9.84
N PRO A 196 -10.52 8.39 -9.55
CA PRO A 196 -9.06 8.44 -9.45
C PRO A 196 -8.50 7.36 -8.53
N LEU A 197 -7.58 6.55 -9.04
CA LEU A 197 -6.89 5.51 -8.29
C LEU A 197 -5.55 5.18 -8.97
N LEU A 198 -4.51 5.95 -8.67
CA LEU A 198 -3.15 5.62 -9.11
C LEU A 198 -2.71 4.32 -8.42
N HIS A 199 -2.35 3.31 -9.18
CA HIS A 199 -1.81 2.08 -8.61
C HIS A 199 -0.97 1.27 -9.57
N ASP A 200 -0.02 0.52 -9.02
CA ASP A 200 0.81 -0.39 -9.78
C ASP A 200 0.57 -1.83 -9.33
N HIS A 201 0.36 -2.72 -10.28
CA HIS A 201 0.41 -4.16 -10.12
C HIS A 201 1.84 -4.64 -10.34
N VAL A 202 2.48 -5.14 -9.27
CA VAL A 202 3.80 -5.76 -9.35
C VAL A 202 3.63 -7.27 -9.22
N VAL A 203 3.72 -7.95 -10.36
CA VAL A 203 3.57 -9.40 -10.46
C VAL A 203 4.91 -10.07 -10.23
N ILE A 204 5.14 -10.55 -9.01
CA ILE A 204 6.36 -11.23 -8.58
C ILE A 204 6.30 -12.71 -8.96
N SER A 205 7.30 -13.18 -9.70
CA SER A 205 7.42 -14.60 -10.05
C SER A 205 7.66 -15.46 -8.81
N VAL A 206 7.08 -16.68 -8.80
CA VAL A 206 7.49 -17.68 -7.81
C VAL A 206 8.87 -18.27 -8.11
N LYS A 207 9.40 -18.09 -9.32
CA LYS A 207 10.74 -18.56 -9.68
C LYS A 207 11.76 -17.56 -9.15
N VAL A 208 12.59 -18.04 -8.23
CA VAL A 208 13.67 -17.27 -7.62
C VAL A 208 14.96 -18.08 -7.67
N GLN A 209 16.08 -17.39 -7.77
CA GLN A 209 17.39 -18.02 -7.78
C GLN A 209 17.88 -18.24 -6.35
N ARG A 210 18.57 -19.36 -6.13
CA ARG A 210 19.27 -19.70 -4.90
C ARG A 210 20.70 -19.15 -4.96
N GLU A 211 21.37 -19.08 -3.83
CA GLU A 211 22.79 -18.69 -3.75
C GLU A 211 23.71 -19.57 -4.63
N ASP A 212 23.34 -20.84 -4.86
CA ASP A 212 24.09 -21.76 -5.75
C ASP A 212 23.75 -21.60 -7.24
N GLY A 213 23.10 -20.49 -7.61
CA GLY A 213 22.70 -20.18 -9.00
C GLY A 213 21.51 -21.00 -9.51
N LYS A 214 21.05 -22.02 -8.77
CA LYS A 214 19.93 -22.88 -9.20
C LYS A 214 18.59 -22.19 -8.93
N TRP A 215 17.61 -22.45 -9.79
CA TRP A 215 16.25 -21.93 -9.65
C TRP A 215 15.39 -22.78 -8.72
N ALA A 216 14.60 -22.11 -7.89
CA ALA A 216 13.68 -22.71 -6.93
C ALA A 216 12.33 -21.97 -6.88
N HIS A 217 11.41 -22.49 -6.08
CA HIS A 217 10.11 -21.87 -5.83
C HIS A 217 10.15 -21.06 -4.54
N LEU A 218 9.69 -19.82 -4.60
CA LEU A 218 9.54 -18.92 -3.47
C LEU A 218 8.59 -19.50 -2.41
N HIS A 219 9.02 -19.43 -1.15
CA HIS A 219 8.15 -19.72 -0.01
C HIS A 219 7.19 -18.54 0.26
N GLY A 220 6.10 -18.49 -0.50
CA GLY A 220 5.17 -17.36 -0.45
C GLY A 220 4.50 -17.06 0.90
N ARG A 221 4.57 -17.98 1.90
CA ARG A 221 4.12 -17.68 3.25
C ARG A 221 4.92 -16.54 3.89
N VAL A 222 6.24 -16.47 3.63
CA VAL A 222 7.10 -15.43 4.21
C VAL A 222 6.77 -14.07 3.61
N LEU A 223 6.55 -14.03 2.29
CA LEU A 223 6.06 -12.86 1.57
C LEU A 223 4.73 -12.35 2.16
N LEU A 224 3.76 -13.23 2.35
CA LEU A 224 2.46 -12.87 2.93
C LEU A 224 2.56 -12.41 4.38
N GLU A 225 3.40 -13.05 5.19
CA GLU A 225 3.62 -12.66 6.59
C GLU A 225 4.20 -11.24 6.70
N ASN A 226 5.02 -10.81 5.73
CA ASN A 226 5.64 -9.48 5.69
C ASN A 226 4.82 -8.40 4.95
N ALA A 227 3.63 -8.73 4.44
CA ALA A 227 2.82 -7.81 3.64
C ALA A 227 2.49 -6.48 4.35
N VAL A 228 2.23 -6.52 5.67
CA VAL A 228 1.88 -5.33 6.45
C VAL A 228 3.10 -4.44 6.69
N ALA A 229 4.27 -5.02 6.95
CA ALA A 229 5.52 -4.28 7.13
C ALA A 229 5.96 -3.60 5.82
N ALA A 230 5.89 -4.33 4.70
CA ALA A 230 6.16 -3.76 3.38
C ALA A 230 5.14 -2.67 3.01
N GLY A 231 3.86 -2.89 3.28
CA GLY A 231 2.83 -1.87 3.03
C GLY A 231 3.02 -0.61 3.85
N ALA A 232 3.47 -0.73 5.10
CA ALA A 232 3.80 0.42 5.95
C ALA A 232 5.03 1.18 5.43
N LEU A 233 6.05 0.48 4.95
CA LEU A 233 7.25 1.09 4.34
C LEU A 233 6.89 1.89 3.09
N TYR A 234 6.13 1.27 2.17
CA TYR A 234 5.69 1.96 0.96
C TYR A 234 4.91 3.24 1.29
N ASN A 235 3.95 3.16 2.23
CA ASN A 235 3.15 4.31 2.62
C ASN A 235 4.00 5.42 3.27
N GLN A 236 4.96 5.05 4.11
CA GLN A 236 5.92 6.00 4.70
C GLN A 236 6.72 6.69 3.58
N LEU A 237 7.41 5.91 2.74
CA LEU A 237 8.29 6.43 1.71
C LEU A 237 7.55 7.31 0.70
N VAL A 238 6.38 6.89 0.21
CA VAL A 238 5.67 7.70 -0.80
C VAL A 238 5.22 9.05 -0.23
N LEU A 239 4.85 9.10 1.06
CA LEU A 239 4.51 10.35 1.72
C LEU A 239 5.74 11.24 1.92
N GLU A 240 6.86 10.69 2.37
CA GLU A 240 8.13 11.42 2.51
C GLU A 240 8.61 12.01 1.18
N GLU A 241 8.60 11.22 0.11
CA GLU A 241 9.02 11.64 -1.23
C GLU A 241 8.10 12.75 -1.80
N VAL A 242 6.77 12.58 -1.67
CA VAL A 242 5.79 13.58 -2.15
C VAL A 242 5.86 14.87 -1.33
N CYS A 243 5.93 14.77 0.01
CA CYS A 243 5.97 15.93 0.87
C CYS A 243 7.26 16.74 0.68
N ALA A 244 8.41 16.07 0.57
CA ALA A 244 9.68 16.72 0.27
C ALA A 244 9.65 17.44 -1.08
N ALA A 245 9.11 16.82 -2.12
CA ALA A 245 9.11 17.38 -3.47
C ALA A 245 8.10 18.53 -3.67
N LEU A 246 6.98 18.52 -2.94
CA LEU A 246 5.88 19.48 -3.15
C LEU A 246 5.71 20.50 -2.02
N GLY A 247 6.49 20.39 -0.93
CA GLY A 247 6.39 21.27 0.24
C GLY A 247 5.15 21.00 1.09
N LEU A 248 4.82 19.72 1.29
CA LEU A 248 3.58 19.29 1.96
C LEU A 248 3.85 18.73 3.36
N ALA A 249 2.78 18.45 4.09
CA ALA A 249 2.81 17.75 5.37
C ALA A 249 1.65 16.76 5.44
N THR A 250 1.71 15.83 6.39
CA THR A 250 0.68 14.80 6.56
C THR A 250 -0.13 14.99 7.84
N ARG A 251 -1.32 14.40 7.85
CA ARG A 251 -2.21 14.28 9.01
C ARG A 251 -2.75 12.86 9.15
N PRO A 252 -3.05 12.39 10.36
CA PRO A 252 -3.77 11.14 10.54
C PRO A 252 -5.24 11.29 10.15
N ARG A 253 -5.80 10.28 9.49
CA ARG A 253 -7.22 10.14 9.16
C ARG A 253 -7.73 8.78 9.61
N ILE A 254 -8.81 8.75 10.40
CA ILE A 254 -9.46 7.51 10.83
C ILE A 254 -10.65 7.22 9.91
N ALA A 255 -10.39 6.51 8.82
CA ALA A 255 -11.44 6.14 7.84
C ALA A 255 -12.45 5.11 8.39
N THR A 256 -12.15 4.42 9.48
CA THR A 256 -13.05 3.44 10.10
C THR A 256 -12.85 3.46 11.62
N PRO A 257 -13.90 3.71 12.42
CA PRO A 257 -13.79 3.70 13.88
C PRO A 257 -13.12 2.42 14.41
N GLY A 258 -12.19 2.59 15.37
CA GLY A 258 -11.44 1.48 15.96
C GLY A 258 -10.35 0.86 15.08
N LYS A 259 -10.05 1.43 13.91
CA LYS A 259 -8.88 1.06 13.09
C LYS A 259 -7.74 2.05 13.29
N ARG A 260 -6.52 1.61 12.94
CA ARG A 260 -5.34 2.49 12.94
C ARG A 260 -5.56 3.61 11.92
N PRO A 261 -5.16 4.86 12.24
CA PRO A 261 -5.24 5.95 11.28
C PRO A 261 -4.39 5.64 10.04
N VAL A 262 -4.82 6.16 8.92
CA VAL A 262 -4.03 6.24 7.68
C VAL A 262 -3.52 7.67 7.58
N MET A 263 -2.27 7.84 7.15
CA MET A 263 -1.70 9.17 6.93
C MET A 263 -2.13 9.68 5.55
N GLU A 264 -2.66 10.91 5.52
CA GLU A 264 -3.10 11.63 4.32
C GLU A 264 -2.42 13.00 4.27
N ILE A 265 -2.33 13.61 3.09
CA ILE A 265 -1.82 14.98 2.93
C ILE A 265 -2.76 15.97 3.64
N ALA A 266 -2.19 16.82 4.50
CA ALA A 266 -2.94 17.89 5.16
C ALA A 266 -3.46 18.89 4.13
N GLY A 267 -4.65 19.46 4.34
CA GLY A 267 -5.28 20.40 3.40
C GLY A 267 -6.09 19.75 2.26
N VAL A 268 -5.99 18.43 2.06
CA VAL A 268 -6.94 17.70 1.19
C VAL A 268 -8.22 17.37 1.99
N PRO A 269 -9.42 17.80 1.55
CA PRO A 269 -10.69 17.55 2.26
C PRO A 269 -11.04 16.06 2.37
N ASP A 270 -11.66 15.67 3.49
CA ASP A 270 -12.06 14.28 3.72
C ASP A 270 -13.22 13.87 2.80
N GLU A 271 -14.11 14.79 2.47
CA GLU A 271 -15.24 14.58 1.54
C GLU A 271 -14.74 14.25 0.13
N LEU A 272 -13.66 14.91 -0.31
CA LEU A 272 -13.02 14.64 -1.59
C LEU A 272 -12.33 13.26 -1.60
N ILE A 273 -11.73 12.87 -0.46
CA ILE A 273 -11.17 11.52 -0.28
C ILE A 273 -12.29 10.47 -0.35
N ASP A 274 -13.41 10.70 0.33
CA ASP A 274 -14.54 9.75 0.38
C ASP A 274 -15.22 9.60 -0.99
N TRP A 275 -15.27 10.65 -1.80
CA TRP A 275 -15.73 10.59 -3.18
C TRP A 275 -14.96 9.60 -4.07
N THR A 276 -13.68 9.31 -3.76
CA THR A 276 -12.91 8.27 -4.48
C THR A 276 -13.22 6.84 -4.03
N SER A 277 -13.97 6.69 -2.93
CA SER A 277 -14.17 5.43 -2.20
C SER A 277 -15.61 4.88 -2.27
N THR A 278 -16.45 5.39 -3.17
CA THR A 278 -17.87 4.99 -3.35
C THR A 278 -18.11 3.48 -3.36
N ARG A 279 -17.25 2.72 -4.06
CA ARG A 279 -17.33 1.25 -4.10
C ARG A 279 -17.10 0.59 -2.74
N ASN A 280 -16.12 1.11 -1.99
CA ASN A 280 -15.80 0.57 -0.69
C ASN A 280 -16.99 0.79 0.25
N GLU A 281 -17.66 1.93 0.17
CA GLU A 281 -18.88 2.18 0.93
C GLU A 281 -20.00 1.20 0.55
N ALA A 282 -20.26 0.98 -0.75
CA ALA A 282 -21.25 0.00 -1.20
C ALA A 282 -20.93 -1.40 -0.67
N THR A 283 -19.65 -1.80 -0.76
CA THR A 283 -19.15 -3.07 -0.23
C THR A 283 -19.36 -3.17 1.28
N MET A 284 -19.10 -2.10 2.03
CA MET A 284 -19.26 -2.07 3.49
C MET A 284 -20.72 -2.08 3.90
N ARG A 285 -21.61 -1.38 3.19
CA ARG A 285 -23.07 -1.46 3.37
C ARG A 285 -23.56 -2.90 3.14
N ARG A 286 -23.10 -3.55 2.07
CA ARG A 286 -23.45 -4.94 1.78
C ARG A 286 -22.90 -5.91 2.82
N LEU A 287 -21.67 -5.70 3.28
CA LEU A 287 -21.10 -6.47 4.38
C LEU A 287 -21.94 -6.35 5.66
N GLY A 288 -22.42 -5.14 6.00
CA GLY A 288 -23.34 -4.93 7.12
C GLY A 288 -24.57 -5.83 7.03
N LYS A 289 -25.27 -5.78 5.89
CA LYS A 289 -26.44 -6.65 5.63
C LYS A 289 -26.12 -8.14 5.76
N LEU A 290 -24.95 -8.59 5.28
CA LEU A 290 -24.52 -9.98 5.40
C LEU A 290 -24.19 -10.40 6.83
N VAL A 291 -23.63 -9.48 7.63
CA VAL A 291 -23.33 -9.69 9.06
C VAL A 291 -24.62 -9.73 9.86
N ASP A 292 -25.55 -8.82 9.62
CA ASP A 292 -26.86 -8.77 10.30
C ASP A 292 -27.69 -10.02 10.01
N ALA A 293 -27.70 -10.48 8.75
CA ALA A 293 -28.34 -11.74 8.38
C ALA A 293 -27.70 -12.97 9.07
N HIS A 294 -26.38 -12.97 9.28
CA HIS A 294 -25.70 -14.01 10.04
C HIS A 294 -26.09 -13.97 11.53
N ARG A 295 -26.14 -12.76 12.12
CA ARG A 295 -26.53 -12.56 13.51
C ARG A 295 -27.97 -12.99 13.74
N ALA A 296 -28.90 -12.61 12.86
CA ALA A 296 -30.31 -13.01 12.95
C ALA A 296 -30.50 -14.54 12.91
N ARG A 297 -29.72 -15.24 12.08
CA ARG A 297 -29.82 -16.72 11.95
C ARG A 297 -29.15 -17.50 13.08
N THR A 298 -28.10 -16.95 13.69
CA THR A 298 -27.22 -17.72 14.62
C THR A 298 -27.16 -17.16 16.04
N GLY A 299 -27.71 -15.96 16.28
CA GLY A 299 -27.61 -15.23 17.54
C GLY A 299 -26.19 -14.75 17.89
N ARG A 300 -25.20 -14.91 17.00
CA ARG A 300 -23.78 -14.66 17.28
C ARG A 300 -23.11 -13.80 16.21
N GLU A 301 -22.07 -13.07 16.61
CA GLU A 301 -21.20 -12.34 15.69
C GLU A 301 -20.37 -13.29 14.81
N PRO A 302 -20.15 -12.98 13.52
CA PRO A 302 -19.30 -13.78 12.68
C PRO A 302 -17.83 -13.64 13.12
N GLY A 303 -17.22 -14.77 13.49
CA GLY A 303 -15.79 -14.80 13.79
C GLY A 303 -14.92 -14.32 12.61
N PRO A 304 -13.64 -13.96 12.83
CA PRO A 304 -12.80 -13.24 11.87
C PRO A 304 -12.68 -13.89 10.48
N ARG A 305 -12.61 -15.23 10.43
CA ARG A 305 -12.52 -15.99 9.17
C ARG A 305 -13.80 -15.90 8.36
N LEU A 306 -14.95 -16.02 9.01
CA LEU A 306 -16.25 -15.90 8.35
C LEU A 306 -16.47 -14.47 7.89
N ARG A 307 -16.21 -13.48 8.74
CA ARG A 307 -16.31 -12.06 8.38
C ARG A 307 -15.46 -11.72 7.15
N SER A 308 -14.24 -12.27 7.05
CA SER A 308 -13.39 -12.11 5.87
C SER A 308 -13.99 -12.70 4.59
N ARG A 309 -14.68 -13.86 4.69
CA ARG A 309 -15.40 -14.46 3.56
C ARG A 309 -16.63 -13.64 3.16
N LEU A 310 -17.39 -13.15 4.14
CA LEU A 310 -18.53 -12.26 3.89
C LEU A 310 -18.09 -10.96 3.23
N MET A 311 -16.95 -10.40 3.64
CA MET A 311 -16.36 -9.22 3.00
C MET A 311 -15.97 -9.50 1.54
N ALA A 312 -15.34 -10.65 1.27
CA ALA A 312 -15.01 -11.05 -0.10
C ALA A 312 -16.27 -11.24 -0.97
N ARG A 313 -17.33 -11.82 -0.39
CA ARG A 313 -18.64 -11.97 -1.04
C ARG A 313 -19.27 -10.61 -1.33
N ALA A 314 -19.36 -9.71 -0.35
CA ALA A 314 -19.89 -8.36 -0.52
C ALA A 314 -19.16 -7.62 -1.65
N ALA A 315 -17.83 -7.67 -1.67
CA ALA A 315 -17.03 -7.01 -2.70
C ALA A 315 -17.22 -7.58 -4.11
N GLN A 316 -17.67 -8.83 -4.21
CA GLN A 316 -17.99 -9.52 -5.46
C GLN A 316 -19.42 -9.23 -5.93
N GLU A 317 -20.39 -9.19 -5.01
CA GLU A 317 -21.80 -8.86 -5.30
C GLU A 317 -21.94 -7.39 -5.72
N GLU A 318 -21.24 -6.48 -5.06
CA GLU A 318 -21.20 -5.04 -5.39
C GLU A 318 -20.21 -4.72 -6.53
N ARG A 319 -19.83 -5.71 -7.33
CA ARG A 319 -18.89 -5.50 -8.43
C ARG A 319 -19.64 -4.94 -9.64
N PRO A 320 -19.33 -3.71 -10.11
CA PRO A 320 -19.92 -3.18 -11.33
C PRO A 320 -19.56 -4.05 -12.55
N PRO A 321 -20.31 -3.93 -13.66
CA PRO A 321 -19.91 -4.52 -14.93
C PRO A 321 -18.49 -4.10 -15.34
N LYS A 322 -17.93 -4.80 -16.32
CA LYS A 322 -16.59 -4.45 -16.77
C LYS A 322 -16.62 -3.07 -17.43
N LYS A 323 -15.77 -2.17 -16.92
CA LYS A 323 -15.62 -0.82 -17.49
C LYS A 323 -15.08 -0.92 -18.91
N GLU A 324 -15.56 -0.03 -19.77
CA GLU A 324 -14.86 0.31 -20.99
C GLU A 324 -13.56 1.03 -20.65
N ILE A 325 -12.59 0.90 -21.55
CA ILE A 325 -11.30 1.51 -21.35
C ILE A 325 -11.37 2.95 -21.87
N VAL A 326 -10.94 3.90 -21.04
CA VAL A 326 -11.02 5.33 -21.33
C VAL A 326 -9.61 5.92 -21.18
N PRO A 327 -9.10 6.66 -22.19
CA PRO A 327 -7.79 7.29 -22.10
C PRO A 327 -7.66 8.23 -20.90
N LEU A 328 -6.47 8.30 -20.31
CA LEU A 328 -6.22 9.11 -19.12
C LEU A 328 -6.61 10.60 -19.26
N PRO A 329 -6.33 11.30 -20.39
CA PRO A 329 -6.77 12.70 -20.54
C PRO A 329 -8.29 12.88 -20.43
N VAL A 330 -9.06 11.94 -20.98
CA VAL A 330 -10.53 11.94 -20.92
C VAL A 330 -11.00 11.66 -19.50
N LEU A 331 -10.39 10.70 -18.81
CA LEU A 331 -10.67 10.42 -17.41
C LEU A 331 -10.41 11.65 -16.53
N ARG A 332 -9.26 12.32 -16.70
CA ARG A 332 -8.91 13.52 -15.93
C ARG A 332 -9.88 14.67 -16.16
N ALA A 333 -10.27 14.91 -17.42
CA ALA A 333 -11.28 15.92 -17.75
C ALA A 333 -12.62 15.61 -17.05
N ARG A 334 -13.08 14.36 -17.13
CA ARG A 334 -14.32 13.93 -16.47
C ARG A 334 -14.26 14.06 -14.96
N TRP A 335 -13.18 13.58 -14.32
CA TRP A 335 -12.99 13.72 -12.88
C TRP A 335 -13.03 15.17 -12.45
N ARG A 336 -12.37 16.05 -13.22
CA ARG A 336 -12.34 17.48 -12.94
C ARG A 336 -13.73 18.08 -13.04
N THR A 337 -14.50 17.79 -14.09
CA THR A 337 -15.89 18.25 -14.21
C THR A 337 -16.77 17.77 -13.06
N GLU A 338 -16.72 16.48 -12.73
CA GLU A 338 -17.49 15.91 -11.61
C GLU A 338 -17.11 16.56 -10.28
N ALA A 339 -15.81 16.73 -10.02
CA ALA A 339 -15.32 17.29 -8.76
C ALA A 339 -15.60 18.78 -8.65
N LEU A 340 -15.50 19.55 -9.74
CA LEU A 340 -15.88 20.97 -9.75
C LEU A 340 -17.36 21.16 -9.42
N ALA A 341 -18.23 20.30 -9.95
CA ALA A 341 -19.67 20.36 -9.68
C ALA A 341 -20.02 20.06 -8.21
N LEU A 342 -19.23 19.19 -7.55
CA LEU A 342 -19.50 18.75 -6.18
C LEU A 342 -18.80 19.59 -5.10
N PHE A 343 -17.58 20.08 -5.39
CA PHE A 343 -16.69 20.69 -4.39
C PHE A 343 -16.29 22.13 -4.74
N GLY A 344 -16.61 22.62 -5.93
CA GLY A 344 -16.29 23.98 -6.38
C GLY A 344 -14.84 24.16 -6.87
N ALA A 345 -14.63 25.24 -7.62
CA ALA A 345 -13.32 25.61 -8.17
C ALA A 345 -12.31 25.96 -7.07
N ASP A 346 -12.75 26.60 -5.99
CA ASP A 346 -11.88 27.00 -4.87
C ASP A 346 -11.19 25.80 -4.20
N VAL A 347 -11.80 24.61 -4.25
CA VAL A 347 -11.18 23.38 -3.73
C VAL A 347 -10.31 22.72 -4.79
N ILE A 348 -10.84 22.51 -6.00
CA ILE A 348 -10.17 21.68 -7.01
C ILE A 348 -8.99 22.41 -7.67
N ASP A 349 -9.13 23.71 -7.94
CA ASP A 349 -8.09 24.49 -8.64
C ASP A 349 -6.95 24.90 -7.71
N TRP A 350 -7.25 25.02 -6.41
CA TRP A 350 -6.29 25.40 -5.39
C TRP A 350 -5.85 24.23 -4.50
N LEU A 351 -6.17 22.98 -4.85
CA LEU A 351 -5.92 21.81 -3.99
C LEU A 351 -4.47 21.70 -3.51
N LEU A 352 -3.49 21.95 -4.38
CA LEU A 352 -2.07 21.95 -4.02
C LEU A 352 -1.73 23.10 -3.04
N GLU A 353 -2.28 24.29 -3.28
CA GLU A 353 -2.03 25.46 -2.46
C GLU A 353 -2.67 25.32 -1.07
N LEU A 354 -3.89 24.78 -0.99
CA LEU A 354 -4.53 24.39 0.27
C LEU A 354 -3.63 23.43 1.06
N ALA A 355 -3.05 22.44 0.39
CA ALA A 355 -2.14 21.50 1.02
C ALA A 355 -0.83 22.15 1.51
N ARG A 356 -0.25 23.09 0.74
CA ARG A 356 0.95 23.85 1.14
C ARG A 356 0.69 24.81 2.30
N ARG A 357 -0.47 25.48 2.33
CA ARG A 357 -0.88 26.33 3.45
C ARG A 357 -1.05 25.52 4.72
N ALA A 358 -1.73 24.36 4.63
CA ALA A 358 -1.85 23.43 5.75
C ALA A 358 -0.47 22.96 6.24
N ALA A 359 0.44 22.62 5.33
CA ALA A 359 1.80 22.23 5.67
C ALA A 359 2.57 23.35 6.39
N SER A 360 2.48 24.58 5.90
CA SER A 360 3.13 25.75 6.52
C SER A 360 2.63 25.98 7.94
N MET A 361 1.31 25.88 8.17
CA MET A 361 0.73 26.01 9.51
C MET A 361 1.16 24.89 10.46
N ILE A 362 1.22 23.65 9.98
CA ILE A 362 1.69 22.49 10.77
C ILE A 362 3.15 22.71 11.18
N ARG A 363 4.02 23.05 10.22
CA ARG A 363 5.46 23.24 10.45
C ARG A 363 5.76 24.44 11.36
N ALA A 364 4.93 25.48 11.34
CA ALA A 364 5.07 26.62 12.25
C ALA A 364 4.74 26.28 13.71
N ARG A 365 3.96 25.22 13.97
CA ARG A 365 3.44 24.88 15.30
C ARG A 365 4.01 23.60 15.89
N ILE A 366 4.40 22.65 15.03
CA ILE A 366 4.80 21.31 15.44
C ILE A 366 6.20 21.04 14.89
N ARG A 367 7.14 20.79 15.80
CA ARG A 367 8.45 20.24 15.45
C ARG A 367 8.35 18.72 15.42
N ALA A 368 8.65 18.11 14.28
CA ALA A 368 8.75 16.65 14.16
C ALA A 368 10.01 16.16 14.91
N VAL A 369 9.82 15.55 16.08
CA VAL A 369 10.91 14.96 16.86
C VAL A 369 10.67 13.47 17.01
N LEU A 370 11.60 12.67 16.50
CA LEU A 370 11.60 11.22 16.59
C LEU A 370 12.62 10.76 17.63
N ASP A 371 12.17 10.59 18.87
CA ASP A 371 12.97 9.93 19.91
C ASP A 371 12.81 8.42 19.82
N VAL A 372 13.92 7.71 19.56
CA VAL A 372 13.92 6.25 19.35
C VAL A 372 13.47 5.50 20.61
N SER A 373 13.82 5.99 21.80
CA SER A 373 13.50 5.32 23.06
C SER A 373 12.02 5.43 23.40
N CYS A 374 11.44 6.62 23.25
CA CYS A 374 10.00 6.86 23.40
C CYS A 374 9.21 6.07 22.35
N ALA A 375 9.64 6.13 21.09
CA ALA A 375 8.98 5.39 20.02
C ALA A 375 9.04 3.87 20.22
N ALA A 376 10.18 3.33 20.68
CA ALA A 376 10.34 1.91 20.96
C ALA A 376 9.37 1.40 22.03
N ARG A 377 9.17 2.19 23.09
CA ARG A 377 8.18 1.95 24.14
C ARG A 377 6.76 1.90 23.59
N ASP A 378 6.36 2.92 22.84
CA ASP A 378 5.00 3.04 22.30
C ASP A 378 4.69 1.93 21.30
N VAL A 379 5.66 1.60 20.45
CA VAL A 379 5.58 0.50 19.47
C VAL A 379 5.43 -0.83 20.18
N ALA A 380 6.27 -1.12 21.18
CA ALA A 380 6.19 -2.37 21.95
C ALA A 380 4.83 -2.52 22.67
N LYS A 381 4.41 -1.48 23.39
CA LYS A 381 3.10 -1.45 24.09
C LYS A 381 1.97 -1.69 23.10
N THR A 382 1.93 -0.93 22.00
CA THR A 382 0.88 -1.05 20.98
C THR A 382 0.82 -2.46 20.40
N VAL A 383 1.96 -3.01 19.98
CA VAL A 383 2.01 -4.35 19.39
C VAL A 383 1.60 -5.43 20.41
N TYR A 384 2.06 -5.33 21.66
CA TYR A 384 1.65 -6.24 22.73
C TYR A 384 0.14 -6.22 22.95
N VAL A 385 -0.49 -5.05 23.09
CA VAL A 385 -1.93 -4.99 23.34
C VAL A 385 -2.74 -5.60 22.18
N HIS A 386 -2.32 -5.38 20.94
CA HIS A 386 -3.03 -5.90 19.77
C HIS A 386 -2.84 -7.40 19.51
N HIS A 387 -1.67 -7.95 19.86
CA HIS A 387 -1.28 -9.30 19.45
C HIS A 387 -1.11 -10.27 20.63
N GLY A 388 -0.72 -9.78 21.81
CA GLY A 388 -0.22 -10.56 22.95
C GLY A 388 1.12 -11.21 22.63
N VAL A 389 1.10 -12.08 21.62
CA VAL A 389 2.26 -12.78 21.08
C VAL A 389 2.49 -12.35 19.63
N PHE A 390 3.70 -11.92 19.31
CA PHE A 390 4.05 -11.29 18.03
C PHE A 390 5.44 -11.70 17.55
N ARG A 391 5.89 -11.07 16.46
CA ARG A 391 7.19 -11.29 15.79
C ARG A 391 7.76 -9.95 15.36
N TYR A 392 9.06 -9.88 15.08
CA TYR A 392 9.76 -8.65 14.69
C TYR A 392 9.02 -7.81 13.64
N ARG A 393 8.54 -8.44 12.55
CA ARG A 393 7.73 -7.78 11.51
C ARG A 393 6.51 -6.98 12.01
N HIS A 394 5.92 -7.35 13.15
CA HIS A 394 4.79 -6.61 13.73
C HIS A 394 5.26 -5.31 14.40
N LEU A 395 6.41 -5.38 15.10
CA LEU A 395 7.10 -4.20 15.63
C LEU A 395 7.56 -3.30 14.50
N LEU A 396 8.22 -3.84 13.48
CA LEU A 396 8.68 -3.07 12.33
C LEU A 396 7.51 -2.38 11.60
N ALA A 397 6.40 -3.09 11.39
CA ALA A 397 5.22 -2.48 10.80
C ALA A 397 4.62 -1.35 11.65
N GLU A 398 4.68 -1.44 12.99
CA GLU A 398 4.20 -0.37 13.87
C GLU A 398 5.20 0.76 14.01
N ALA A 399 6.50 0.48 14.05
CA ALA A 399 7.56 1.47 14.01
C ALA A 399 7.45 2.35 12.75
N ARG A 400 7.24 1.75 11.57
CA ARG A 400 7.01 2.50 10.32
C ARG A 400 5.76 3.39 10.37
N ARG A 401 4.68 2.92 11.01
CA ARG A 401 3.49 3.76 11.23
C ARG A 401 3.76 4.90 12.19
N HIS A 402 4.50 4.64 13.27
CA HIS A 402 4.91 5.66 14.23
C HIS A 402 5.78 6.71 13.55
N VAL A 403 6.79 6.30 12.78
CA VAL A 403 7.64 7.19 11.98
C VAL A 403 6.80 8.04 11.01
N ALA A 404 5.91 7.42 10.23
CA ALA A 404 5.05 8.15 9.30
C ALA A 404 4.11 9.15 10.01
N GLN A 405 3.64 8.83 11.22
CA GLN A 405 2.76 9.70 12.00
C GLN A 405 3.50 10.88 12.63
N THR A 406 4.71 10.65 13.16
CA THR A 406 5.48 11.65 13.92
C THR A 406 6.34 12.54 13.02
N SER A 407 6.82 12.02 11.88
CA SER A 407 7.59 12.80 10.90
C SER A 407 6.75 13.82 10.12
N LEU A 408 5.41 13.65 10.11
CA LEU A 408 4.49 14.54 9.40
C LEU A 408 4.84 14.73 7.91
N GLY A 409 5.44 13.70 7.29
CA GLY A 409 5.89 13.73 5.89
C GLY A 409 7.31 14.24 5.68
N GLU A 410 8.05 14.58 6.74
CA GLU A 410 9.48 14.84 6.64
C GLU A 410 10.26 13.56 6.37
N ARG A 411 11.30 13.66 5.52
CA ARG A 411 12.21 12.54 5.29
C ARG A 411 12.92 12.19 6.59
N THR A 412 13.05 10.89 6.82
CA THR A 412 13.75 10.36 7.99
C THR A 412 14.96 9.55 7.56
N GLU A 413 15.85 9.26 8.53
CA GLU A 413 16.96 8.35 8.29
C GLU A 413 16.43 6.98 7.78
N PRO A 414 17.06 6.38 6.75
CA PRO A 414 16.52 5.17 6.09
C PRO A 414 16.25 3.98 7.02
N ASP A 415 16.95 3.88 8.15
CA ASP A 415 16.88 2.78 9.12
C ASP A 415 16.13 3.14 10.41
N MET A 416 15.49 4.32 10.47
CA MET A 416 14.85 4.84 11.68
C MET A 416 13.83 3.84 12.28
N ALA A 417 12.97 3.25 11.44
CA ALA A 417 11.96 2.31 11.90
C ALA A 417 12.57 0.98 12.38
N GLU A 418 13.64 0.52 11.73
CA GLU A 418 14.42 -0.65 12.10
C GLU A 418 15.09 -0.44 13.47
N ARG A 419 15.69 0.74 13.71
CA ARG A 419 16.28 1.11 15.01
C ARG A 419 15.24 1.11 16.12
N ILE A 420 14.07 1.70 15.88
CA ILE A 420 12.94 1.70 16.83
C ILE A 420 12.48 0.26 17.12
N ALA A 421 12.27 -0.55 16.09
CA ALA A 421 11.81 -1.92 16.24
C ALA A 421 12.84 -2.80 16.95
N HIS A 422 14.13 -2.61 16.67
CA HIS A 422 15.24 -3.30 17.32
C HIS A 422 15.31 -2.95 18.80
N GLN A 423 15.28 -1.66 19.15
CA GLN A 423 15.26 -1.23 20.55
C GLN A 423 14.00 -1.74 21.28
N ALA A 424 12.84 -1.76 20.62
CA ALA A 424 11.61 -2.33 21.17
C ALA A 424 11.76 -3.82 21.51
N VAL A 425 12.41 -4.61 20.65
CA VAL A 425 12.73 -6.01 20.93
C VAL A 425 13.64 -6.13 22.14
N HIS A 426 14.74 -5.38 22.17
CA HIS A 426 15.78 -5.53 23.20
C HIS A 426 15.35 -5.05 24.58
N THR A 427 14.57 -3.97 24.66
CA THR A 427 14.24 -3.34 25.95
C THR A 427 12.90 -3.82 26.51
N TYR A 428 11.93 -4.15 25.65
CA TYR A 428 10.52 -4.29 26.05
C TYR A 428 9.88 -5.62 25.67
N CYS A 429 10.63 -6.54 25.08
CA CYS A 429 10.13 -7.83 24.64
C CYS A 429 10.93 -8.99 25.24
N ARG A 430 10.24 -10.11 25.45
CA ARG A 430 10.84 -11.39 25.82
C ARG A 430 10.63 -12.40 24.70
N ASP A 431 11.67 -13.12 24.33
CA ASP A 431 11.58 -14.29 23.46
C ASP A 431 10.89 -15.45 24.20
N ILE A 432 9.81 -15.98 23.62
CA ILE A 432 9.05 -17.11 24.18
C ILE A 432 9.39 -18.45 23.51
N ASN A 433 10.22 -18.43 22.47
CA ASN A 433 10.74 -19.64 21.83
C ASN A 433 11.98 -20.20 22.54
N GLN A 434 12.54 -19.51 23.53
CA GLN A 434 13.56 -20.08 24.41
C GLN A 434 12.94 -21.22 25.24
N HIS A 435 12.97 -22.42 24.68
CA HIS A 435 13.02 -23.65 25.48
C HIS A 435 14.49 -23.92 25.79
N GLY A 436 14.77 -24.40 26.99
CA GLY A 436 16.11 -24.71 27.50
C GLY A 436 16.96 -25.52 26.53
N GLY A 437 18.27 -25.43 26.72
CA GLY A 437 19.32 -25.89 25.82
C GLY A 437 19.05 -27.23 25.16
N ASP A 438 19.20 -27.25 23.83
CA ASP A 438 19.48 -28.42 23.01
C ASP A 438 19.97 -27.85 21.67
N GLY A 439 21.24 -28.09 21.32
CA GLY A 439 22.01 -27.46 20.23
C GLY A 439 21.43 -27.54 18.81
N LYS A 440 20.23 -26.98 18.59
CA LYS A 440 19.60 -26.80 17.29
C LYS A 440 20.12 -25.52 16.66
N ALA A 441 20.47 -25.60 15.38
CA ALA A 441 20.97 -24.50 14.58
C ALA A 441 20.10 -23.22 14.74
N PRO A 442 20.71 -22.02 14.75
CA PRO A 442 20.00 -20.77 14.89
C PRO A 442 18.84 -20.68 13.88
N ARG A 443 17.64 -20.40 14.37
CA ARG A 443 16.49 -20.16 13.49
C ARG A 443 16.73 -18.83 12.78
N VAL A 444 16.36 -18.73 11.50
CA VAL A 444 16.28 -17.44 10.80
C VAL A 444 15.50 -16.46 11.70
N THR A 445 16.13 -15.33 12.05
CA THR A 445 15.73 -14.39 13.10
C THR A 445 14.26 -13.95 13.03
N ASP A 446 13.66 -13.92 11.84
CA ASP A 446 12.25 -13.59 11.61
C ASP A 446 11.21 -14.62 12.13
N TYR A 447 11.65 -15.78 12.60
CA TYR A 447 10.79 -16.80 13.23
C TYR A 447 10.84 -16.81 14.75
N VAL A 448 11.58 -15.87 15.34
CA VAL A 448 11.50 -15.63 16.78
C VAL A 448 10.14 -15.05 17.12
N THR A 449 9.55 -15.55 18.21
CA THR A 449 8.24 -15.15 18.71
C THR A 449 8.47 -14.43 20.02
N TYR A 450 7.86 -13.26 20.15
CA TYR A 450 8.02 -12.38 21.30
C TYR A 450 6.69 -12.16 22.01
N THR A 451 6.78 -11.86 23.30
CA THR A 451 5.72 -11.22 24.08
C THR A 451 6.26 -9.92 24.69
N GLY A 452 5.40 -8.99 25.07
CA GLY A 452 5.81 -7.80 25.81
C GLY A 452 6.18 -8.14 27.25
N THR A 453 7.12 -7.41 27.83
CA THR A 453 7.46 -7.47 29.26
C THR A 453 6.64 -6.51 30.12
N TRP A 454 5.64 -5.85 29.53
CA TRP A 454 4.70 -4.99 30.24
C TRP A 454 3.82 -5.79 31.18
N ASP A 455 3.78 -5.42 32.45
CA ASP A 455 2.67 -5.76 33.34
C ASP A 455 1.49 -4.86 32.95
N PRO A 456 0.39 -5.42 32.42
CA PRO A 456 -0.72 -4.63 31.91
C PRO A 456 -1.67 -4.15 33.02
N THR A 457 -1.31 -4.27 34.30
CA THR A 457 -2.11 -3.80 35.43
C THR A 457 -1.96 -2.27 35.58
N PRO A 458 -3.03 -1.46 35.39
CA PRO A 458 -3.00 -0.04 35.71
C PRO A 458 -2.66 0.17 37.20
N PRO A 459 -1.91 1.23 37.56
CA PRO A 459 -1.76 1.60 38.96
C PRO A 459 -3.15 1.87 39.56
N GLY A 460 -3.56 1.08 40.55
CA GLY A 460 -4.80 1.31 41.32
C GLY A 460 -6.08 0.59 40.87
N SER A 461 -6.06 -0.27 39.84
CA SER A 461 -7.25 -1.07 39.50
C SER A 461 -7.22 -2.45 40.16
N ALA A 462 -8.33 -2.87 40.78
CA ALA A 462 -8.50 -4.24 41.27
C ALA A 462 -8.14 -5.25 40.16
N ALA A 463 -7.22 -6.16 40.48
CA ALA A 463 -6.52 -7.02 39.53
C ALA A 463 -7.48 -7.89 38.70
N VAL A 464 -7.84 -7.42 37.50
CA VAL A 464 -8.36 -8.29 36.44
C VAL A 464 -7.15 -8.79 35.64
N GLN A 465 -6.82 -10.07 35.79
CA GLN A 465 -5.76 -10.69 34.99
C GLN A 465 -6.05 -10.52 33.49
N VAL A 466 -5.23 -9.73 32.80
CA VAL A 466 -5.32 -9.44 31.35
C VAL A 466 -5.14 -10.69 30.49
N SER A 467 -4.59 -11.77 31.06
CA SER A 467 -4.56 -13.11 30.47
C SER A 467 -5.96 -13.70 30.23
N ARG A 468 -7.00 -13.21 30.93
CA ARG A 468 -8.41 -13.61 30.76
C ARG A 468 -9.19 -12.74 29.77
N LEU A 469 -8.62 -11.63 29.30
CA LEU A 469 -9.28 -10.76 28.31
C LEU A 469 -9.17 -11.34 26.90
N THR A 470 -10.28 -11.31 26.17
CA THR A 470 -10.31 -11.68 24.75
C THR A 470 -9.52 -10.65 23.93
N LYS A 471 -9.05 -11.05 22.74
CA LYS A 471 -8.38 -10.15 21.79
C LYS A 471 -9.22 -8.90 21.50
N GLU A 472 -10.53 -9.05 21.39
CA GLU A 472 -11.47 -7.96 21.12
C GLU A 472 -11.57 -7.00 22.31
N GLN A 473 -11.55 -7.49 23.55
CA GLN A 473 -11.52 -6.66 24.75
C GLN A 473 -10.22 -5.87 24.87
N ARG A 474 -9.06 -6.50 24.63
CA ARG A 474 -7.76 -5.80 24.63
C ARG A 474 -7.67 -4.71 23.55
N VAL A 475 -8.15 -5.03 22.34
CA VAL A 475 -8.20 -4.05 21.23
C VAL A 475 -9.19 -2.92 21.51
N ARG A 476 -10.30 -3.19 22.20
CA ARG A 476 -11.27 -2.16 22.60
C ARG A 476 -10.69 -1.22 23.65
N ILE A 477 -9.98 -1.75 24.66
CA ILE A 477 -9.32 -0.94 25.69
C ILE A 477 -8.22 -0.06 25.09
N ALA A 478 -7.29 -0.61 24.31
CA ALA A 478 -6.28 0.21 23.61
C ALA A 478 -6.89 1.15 22.56
N GLY A 479 -7.99 0.75 21.92
CA GLY A 479 -8.73 1.62 21.00
C GLY A 479 -9.34 2.81 21.72
N LEU A 480 -9.85 2.62 22.95
CA LEU A 480 -10.40 3.68 23.79
C LEU A 480 -9.29 4.56 24.39
N GLU A 481 -8.16 4.00 24.82
CA GLU A 481 -6.99 4.75 25.28
C GLU A 481 -6.38 5.59 24.16
N ARG A 482 -6.12 5.00 22.99
CA ARG A 482 -5.63 5.73 21.82
C ARG A 482 -6.66 6.73 21.29
N GLN A 483 -7.96 6.44 21.37
CA GLN A 483 -9.01 7.43 21.07
C GLN A 483 -9.12 8.52 22.13
N ALA A 484 -8.73 8.29 23.38
CA ALA A 484 -8.70 9.31 24.42
C ALA A 484 -7.48 10.21 24.24
N GLU A 485 -6.30 9.65 23.96
CA GLU A 485 -5.08 10.38 23.59
C GLU A 485 -5.29 11.18 22.29
N LEU A 486 -5.88 10.55 21.27
CA LEU A 486 -6.25 11.24 20.02
C LEU A 486 -7.38 12.25 20.23
N ARG A 487 -8.37 12.02 21.09
CA ARG A 487 -9.39 13.04 21.41
C ARG A 487 -8.80 14.22 22.18
N GLN A 488 -7.82 14.00 23.06
CA GLN A 488 -7.09 15.11 23.69
C GLN A 488 -6.26 15.89 22.68
N ALA A 489 -5.61 15.20 21.73
CA ALA A 489 -4.91 15.85 20.62
C ALA A 489 -5.86 16.52 19.61
N ASP A 490 -7.05 15.96 19.37
CA ASP A 490 -8.06 16.46 18.44
C ASP A 490 -8.87 17.61 19.04
N LEU A 491 -9.05 17.69 20.37
CA LEU A 491 -9.53 18.91 21.05
C LEU A 491 -8.54 20.07 20.88
N HIS A 492 -7.24 19.78 20.78
CA HIS A 492 -6.22 20.77 20.44
C HIS A 492 -6.22 21.14 18.94
N ARG A 493 -6.60 20.21 18.05
CA ARG A 493 -6.71 20.43 16.58
C ARG A 493 -8.05 21.00 16.11
N ALA A 494 -9.16 20.75 16.80
CA ALA A 494 -10.49 21.27 16.46
C ALA A 494 -10.54 22.80 16.61
N ARG A 495 -9.82 23.36 17.60
CA ARG A 495 -9.56 24.81 17.68
C ARG A 495 -8.83 25.38 16.46
N ILE A 496 -8.18 24.55 15.64
CA ILE A 496 -7.47 24.95 14.41
C ILE A 496 -8.39 24.82 13.19
N GLY A 497 -9.32 23.84 13.17
CA GLY A 497 -10.23 23.60 12.05
C GLY A 497 -11.27 24.70 11.85
N ASP A 498 -11.85 25.22 12.94
CA ASP A 498 -12.90 26.26 12.86
C ASP A 498 -12.37 27.62 12.35
N MET A 499 -11.04 27.83 12.31
CA MET A 499 -10.41 29.03 11.75
C MET A 499 -10.11 28.94 10.24
N VAL A 500 -10.11 27.73 9.64
CA VAL A 500 -9.63 27.51 8.27
C VAL A 500 -10.76 27.53 7.23
N LEU A 501 -12.02 27.43 7.67
CA LEU A 501 -13.19 27.44 6.78
C LEU A 501 -13.93 28.79 6.74
N GLN A 502 -13.44 29.83 7.43
CA GLN A 502 -14.04 31.16 7.28
C GLN A 502 -13.54 31.82 5.98
N PRO A 503 -14.44 32.26 5.09
CA PRO A 503 -14.05 33.09 3.97
C PRO A 503 -13.46 34.39 4.51
N ALA A 504 -12.40 34.89 3.86
CA ALA A 504 -11.84 36.19 4.18
C ALA A 504 -12.95 37.26 4.15
N PRO A 505 -12.97 38.22 5.10
CA PRO A 505 -13.90 39.35 5.00
C PRO A 505 -13.65 40.06 3.66
N PRO A 506 -14.71 40.52 2.96
CA PRO A 506 -14.56 41.14 1.66
C PRO A 506 -13.59 42.31 1.77
N SER A 507 -12.52 42.29 0.96
CA SER A 507 -11.57 43.40 0.87
C SER A 507 -12.37 44.66 0.55
N ALA A 508 -12.31 45.67 1.42
CA ALA A 508 -12.88 46.97 1.15
C ALA A 508 -12.32 47.46 -0.19
N ARG A 509 -13.22 47.71 -1.16
CA ARG A 509 -12.86 48.35 -2.43
C ARG A 509 -12.12 49.65 -2.10
N PRO A 510 -11.05 50.01 -2.83
CA PRO A 510 -10.44 51.32 -2.69
C PRO A 510 -11.52 52.36 -2.99
N ARG A 511 -11.76 53.27 -2.03
CA ARG A 511 -12.65 54.41 -2.25
C ARG A 511 -12.06 55.23 -3.39
N HIS A 512 -12.78 55.31 -4.50
CA HIS A 512 -12.53 56.34 -5.49
C HIS A 512 -12.73 57.69 -4.81
N SER A 513 -11.65 58.47 -4.72
CA SER A 513 -11.70 59.88 -4.41
C SER A 513 -12.27 60.61 -5.62
N GLU A 514 -13.52 61.05 -5.55
CA GLU A 514 -14.05 62.06 -6.46
C GLU A 514 -13.43 63.42 -6.13
N PRO A 515 -13.19 64.28 -7.14
CA PRO A 515 -12.48 65.55 -6.97
C PRO A 515 -13.39 66.61 -6.34
N GLU A 516 -12.86 67.32 -5.32
CA GLU A 516 -13.49 68.51 -4.76
C GLU A 516 -13.64 69.60 -5.84
N SER A 517 -14.87 70.06 -6.04
CA SER A 517 -15.18 71.29 -6.77
C SER A 517 -15.31 72.47 -5.78
N PRO A 518 -14.89 73.68 -6.16
CA PRO A 518 -14.55 74.74 -5.20
C PRO A 518 -15.76 75.53 -4.68
N THR A 519 -15.72 75.75 -3.38
CA THR A 519 -16.19 76.92 -2.61
C THR A 519 -17.03 77.98 -3.35
N ARG A 520 -18.27 78.16 -2.90
CA ARG A 520 -18.96 79.47 -2.92
C ARG A 520 -19.97 79.56 -1.78
N SER A 521 -19.67 80.38 -0.77
CA SER A 521 -20.68 80.94 0.14
C SER A 521 -20.19 82.30 0.63
N LEU A 522 -20.64 83.33 -0.09
CA LEU A 522 -20.78 84.68 0.42
C LEU A 522 -22.01 84.71 1.33
N ARG A 523 -21.90 85.25 2.55
CA ARG A 523 -22.97 86.11 3.10
C ARG A 523 -22.41 87.18 4.05
N PRO A 524 -23.11 88.34 4.15
CA PRO A 524 -22.56 89.58 4.65
C PRO A 524 -23.01 89.90 6.08
N SER A 525 -22.21 90.68 6.80
CA SER A 525 -22.52 92.00 7.39
C SER A 525 -21.33 92.46 8.22
#